data_AF-Q01709-F1
#
_entry.id   AF-Q01709-F1
#
_cell.length_a   1.000
_cell.length_b   1.000
_cell.length_c   1.000
_cell.angle_alpha   90.00
_cell.angle_beta   90.00
_cell.angle_gamma   90.00
#
_symmetry.space_group_name_H-M   'P 1'
#
loop_
_entity.id
_entity.type
_entity.pdbx_description
1 polymer ?
#
loop_
_entity_poly.entity_id
_entity_poly.type
_entity_poly.pdbx_seq_one_letter_code
_entity_poly.pdbx_strand_id
1 'polypeptide(L)'
;CRYICPLGAALAIPSKFRLFDWLKRRKECGNPCQLCAKECEIQAIHPDGRINGNECHYCLDCQMTYHNDNKCPPLINKRKKRGKKAADPQLIPAVEVSDA
;
A
#
# COMPACT_ATOMS: atom_id res chain seq x y z
N CYS A 1 16.98 -17.63 20.88
CA CYS A 1 16.58 -17.61 22.31
C CYS A 1 15.08 -17.52 22.55
N ARG A 2 14.30 -16.63 21.88
CA ARG A 2 12.84 -16.48 22.12
C ARG A 2 12.01 -17.76 21.94
N TYR A 3 12.44 -18.65 21.04
CA TYR A 3 11.77 -19.94 20.77
C TYR A 3 12.39 -21.15 21.47
N ILE A 4 13.55 -20.99 22.09
CA ILE A 4 14.33 -22.08 22.72
C ILE A 4 14.07 -22.20 24.22
N CYS A 5 13.61 -21.13 24.89
CA CYS A 5 13.27 -21.19 26.31
C CYS A 5 11.80 -21.60 26.48
N PRO A 6 11.46 -22.62 27.29
CA PRO A 6 10.08 -23.10 27.45
C PRO A 6 9.10 -21.99 27.85
N LEU A 7 9.55 -21.01 28.65
CA LEU A 7 8.75 -19.84 29.01
C LEU A 7 8.47 -18.92 27.81
N GLY A 8 9.47 -18.70 26.95
CA GLY A 8 9.31 -17.94 25.69
C GLY A 8 8.41 -18.67 24.69
N ALA A 9 8.46 -20.00 24.65
CA ALA A 9 7.59 -20.82 23.81
C ALA A 9 6.13 -20.75 24.26
N ALA A 10 5.85 -20.81 25.58
CA ALA A 10 4.50 -20.68 26.11
C ALA A 10 3.86 -19.32 25.78
N LEU A 11 4.62 -18.23 25.89
CA LEU A 11 4.15 -16.87 25.58
C LEU A 11 3.96 -16.61 24.08
N ALA A 12 4.60 -17.40 23.20
CA ALA A 12 4.43 -17.26 21.75
C ALA A 12 3.10 -17.85 21.23
N ILE A 13 2.45 -18.74 21.99
CA ILE A 13 1.19 -19.39 21.59
C ILE A 13 0.06 -18.36 21.34
N PRO A 14 -0.26 -17.44 22.27
CA PRO A 14 -1.31 -16.44 22.03
C PRO A 14 -0.98 -15.48 20.88
N SER A 15 0.31 -15.22 20.61
CA SER A 15 0.73 -14.32 19.53
C SER A 15 0.37 -14.81 18.12
N LYS A 16 0.10 -16.12 17.96
CA LYS A 16 -0.35 -16.74 16.71
C LYS A 16 -1.86 -16.66 16.49
N PHE A 17 -2.67 -16.35 17.51
CA PHE A 17 -4.12 -16.17 17.36
C PHE A 17 -4.45 -14.79 16.81
N ARG A 18 -3.96 -14.50 15.60
CA ARG A 18 -4.30 -13.32 14.82
C ARG A 18 -5.66 -13.52 14.18
N LEU A 19 -6.69 -13.46 15.00
CA LEU A 19 -8.08 -13.71 14.58
C LEU A 19 -8.60 -12.65 13.60
N PHE A 20 -7.93 -11.50 13.47
CA PHE A 20 -8.38 -10.39 12.66
C PHE A 20 -7.22 -9.69 11.94
N ASP A 21 -6.57 -10.38 10.99
CA ASP A 21 -5.67 -9.71 10.05
C ASP A 21 -6.47 -8.91 9.02
N TRP A 22 -6.96 -7.73 9.44
CA TRP A 22 -7.74 -6.80 8.63
C TRP A 22 -6.86 -5.82 7.82
N LEU A 23 -5.64 -6.22 7.46
CA LEU A 23 -4.77 -5.36 6.66
C LEU A 23 -5.19 -5.43 5.19
N LYS A 24 -5.71 -4.32 4.67
CA LYS A 24 -6.11 -4.22 3.26
C LYS A 24 -4.87 -4.09 2.37
N ARG A 25 -4.81 -4.89 1.32
CA ARG A 25 -3.75 -4.89 0.30
C ARG A 25 -4.41 -4.95 -1.09
N ARG A 26 -3.85 -4.23 -2.07
CA ARG A 26 -4.29 -4.35 -3.48
C ARG A 26 -3.45 -5.43 -4.16
N LYS A 27 -3.95 -5.98 -5.27
CA LYS A 27 -3.21 -6.96 -6.10
C LYS A 27 -1.91 -6.40 -6.67
N GLU A 28 -1.85 -5.08 -6.89
CA GLU A 28 -0.67 -4.38 -7.40
C GLU A 28 0.45 -4.22 -6.35
N CYS A 29 0.13 -4.40 -5.06
CA CYS A 29 1.10 -4.26 -3.97
C CYS A 29 2.02 -5.49 -3.93
N GLY A 30 3.32 -5.29 -4.16
CA GLY A 30 4.33 -6.33 -4.30
C GLY A 30 4.72 -6.62 -5.75
N ASN A 31 3.83 -6.36 -6.72
CA ASN A 31 4.14 -6.50 -8.15
C ASN A 31 3.19 -5.60 -8.97
N PRO A 32 3.64 -4.47 -9.57
CA PRO A 32 4.97 -3.87 -9.54
C PRO A 32 5.19 -2.88 -8.37
N CYS A 33 4.18 -2.59 -7.53
CA CYS A 33 4.26 -1.54 -6.53
C CYS A 33 5.03 -1.98 -5.27
N GLN A 34 6.20 -1.38 -5.03
CA GLN A 34 7.08 -1.67 -3.88
C GLN A 34 6.99 -0.62 -2.76
N LEU A 35 6.05 0.32 -2.82
CA LEU A 35 6.02 1.48 -1.91
C LEU A 35 5.91 1.08 -0.43
N CYS A 36 4.89 0.30 -0.07
CA CYS A 36 4.70 -0.11 1.32
C CYS A 36 5.85 -0.99 1.85
N ALA A 37 6.51 -1.76 0.98
CA ALA A 37 7.67 -2.56 1.37
C ALA A 37 8.88 -1.67 1.72
N LYS A 38 9.05 -0.56 0.99
CA LYS A 38 10.11 0.44 1.27
C LYS A 38 9.80 1.32 2.49
N GLU A 39 8.54 1.67 2.70
CA GLU A 39 8.12 2.49 3.86
C GLU A 39 8.15 1.69 5.17
N CYS A 40 8.05 0.36 5.13
CA CYS A 40 8.07 -0.47 6.33
C CYS A 40 9.47 -0.48 6.98
N GLU A 41 9.63 0.29 8.07
CA GLU A 41 10.88 0.45 8.82
C GLU A 41 11.51 -0.87 9.28
N ILE A 42 10.67 -1.83 9.69
CA ILE A 42 11.12 -3.15 10.16
C ILE A 42 11.14 -4.21 9.06
N GLN A 43 10.85 -3.84 7.81
CA GLN A 43 10.85 -4.74 6.64
C GLN A 43 9.97 -5.99 6.77
N ALA A 44 8.90 -5.92 7.57
CA ALA A 44 7.94 -7.03 7.72
C ALA A 44 7.12 -7.31 6.44
N ILE A 45 7.23 -6.48 5.40
CA ILE A 45 6.56 -6.67 4.12
C ILE A 45 7.59 -7.17 3.10
N HIS A 46 7.41 -8.42 2.66
CA HIS A 46 8.26 -9.03 1.66
C HIS A 46 8.13 -8.31 0.30
N PRO A 47 9.16 -8.39 -0.58
CA PRO A 47 9.11 -7.79 -1.92
C PRO A 47 7.95 -8.30 -2.78
N ASP A 48 7.48 -9.52 -2.56
CA ASP A 48 6.30 -10.09 -3.24
C ASP A 48 4.97 -9.51 -2.73
N GLY A 49 5.03 -8.72 -1.66
CA GLY A 49 3.91 -8.04 -1.05
C GLY A 49 3.20 -8.79 0.08
N ARG A 50 3.74 -9.92 0.55
CA ARG A 50 3.20 -10.61 1.72
C ARG A 50 3.67 -9.93 3.00
N ILE A 51 2.81 -9.88 4.01
CA ILE A 51 3.15 -9.35 5.33
C ILE A 51 3.55 -10.52 6.22
N ASN A 52 4.78 -10.51 6.72
CA ASN A 52 5.22 -11.44 7.74
C ASN A 52 4.59 -11.04 9.07
N GLY A 53 3.56 -11.77 9.46
CA GLY A 53 2.88 -11.52 10.72
C GLY A 53 3.87 -11.50 11.89
N ASN A 54 4.77 -12.47 11.96
CA ASN A 54 5.67 -12.64 13.12
C ASN A 54 6.57 -11.42 13.38
N GLU A 55 6.89 -10.65 12.35
CA GLU A 55 7.69 -9.42 12.44
C GLU A 55 6.82 -8.17 12.53
N CYS A 56 5.66 -8.15 11.86
CA CYS A 56 4.76 -7.02 11.83
C CYS A 56 4.25 -6.65 13.24
N HIS A 57 4.54 -5.41 13.66
CA HIS A 57 4.12 -4.84 14.95
C HIS A 57 2.87 -3.95 14.85
N TYR A 58 2.18 -3.94 13.71
CA TYR A 58 0.92 -3.22 13.50
C TYR A 58 0.99 -1.68 13.69
N CYS A 59 2.05 -0.99 13.22
CA CYS A 59 2.06 0.48 13.17
C CYS A 59 1.04 1.10 12.21
N LEU A 60 0.50 0.30 11.28
CA LEU A 60 -0.49 0.70 10.27
C LEU A 60 -0.03 1.78 9.27
N ASP A 61 1.27 2.07 9.17
CA ASP A 61 1.79 3.05 8.21
C ASP A 61 1.48 2.64 6.75
N CYS A 62 1.60 1.34 6.45
CA CYS A 62 1.18 0.80 5.16
C CYS A 62 -0.31 1.00 4.86
N GLN A 63 -1.18 1.04 5.88
CA GLN A 63 -2.61 1.31 5.71
C GLN A 63 -2.86 2.81 5.47
N MET A 64 -2.10 3.69 6.14
CA MET A 64 -2.15 5.12 5.88
C MET A 64 -1.77 5.41 4.42
N THR A 65 -0.70 4.80 3.90
CA THR A 65 -0.34 4.90 2.48
C THR A 65 -1.38 4.25 1.56
N TYR A 66 -1.97 3.12 1.93
CA TYR A 66 -3.02 2.44 1.15
C TYR A 66 -4.25 3.33 0.91
N HIS A 67 -4.60 4.16 1.89
CA HIS A 67 -5.74 5.07 1.85
C HIS A 67 -5.40 6.47 1.32
N ASN A 68 -4.13 6.77 1.07
CA ASN A 68 -3.69 8.07 0.62
C ASN A 68 -3.78 8.21 -0.91
N ASP A 69 -4.70 9.07 -1.37
CA ASP A 69 -4.95 9.35 -2.79
C ASP A 69 -3.75 9.99 -3.54
N ASN A 70 -2.77 10.52 -2.80
CA ASN A 70 -1.58 11.19 -3.35
C ASN A 70 -0.33 10.31 -3.32
N LYS A 71 -0.33 9.21 -2.55
CA LYS A 71 0.82 8.29 -2.44
C LYS A 71 0.57 6.97 -3.17
N CYS A 72 -0.64 6.42 -3.09
CA CYS A 72 -0.93 5.09 -3.64
C CYS A 72 -1.09 5.15 -5.18
N PRO A 73 -0.21 4.51 -5.98
CA PRO A 73 -0.25 4.61 -7.45
C PRO A 73 -1.61 4.29 -8.09
N PRO A 74 -2.35 3.22 -7.71
CA PRO A 74 -3.69 2.99 -8.25
C PRO A 74 -4.71 4.08 -7.89
N LEU A 75 -4.59 4.72 -6.72
CA LEU A 75 -5.46 5.85 -6.36
C LEU A 75 -5.11 7.12 -7.13
N ILE A 76 -3.82 7.40 -7.30
CA ILE A 76 -3.33 8.50 -8.15
C ILE A 76 -3.84 8.31 -9.59
N ASN A 77 -3.73 7.09 -10.13
CA ASN A 77 -4.24 6.75 -11.47
C ASN A 77 -5.76 6.92 -11.56
N LYS A 78 -6.51 6.51 -10.52
CA LYS A 78 -7.96 6.72 -10.44
C LYS A 78 -8.30 8.21 -10.38
N ARG A 79 -7.57 9.01 -9.59
CA ARG A 79 -7.73 10.48 -9.50
C ARG A 79 -7.44 11.16 -10.84
N LYS A 80 -6.33 10.82 -11.51
CA LYS A 80 -5.98 11.34 -12.85
C LYS A 80 -7.06 11.02 -13.88
N LYS A 81 -7.58 9.79 -13.89
CA LYS A 81 -8.69 9.40 -14.77
C LYS A 81 -9.98 10.18 -14.48
N ARG A 82 -10.29 10.46 -13.21
CA ARG A 82 -11.44 11.29 -12.82
C ARG A 82 -11.27 12.75 -13.25
N GLY A 83 -10.07 13.31 -13.11
CA GLY A 83 -9.76 14.68 -13.55
C GLY A 83 -9.90 14.85 -15.06
N LYS A 84 -9.39 13.89 -15.85
CA LYS A 84 -9.58 13.89 -17.32
C LYS A 84 -11.04 13.81 -17.74
N LYS A 85 -11.84 12.96 -17.08
CA LYS A 85 -13.28 12.85 -17.35
C LYS A 85 -14.07 14.09 -16.96
N ALA A 86 -13.62 14.86 -15.96
CA ALA A 86 -14.26 16.11 -15.59
C ALA A 86 -13.87 17.27 -16.52
N ALA A 87 -12.73 17.18 -17.21
CA ALA A 87 -12.23 18.20 -18.12
C ALA A 87 -12.79 18.09 -19.55
N ASP A 88 -13.53 17.03 -19.89
CA ASP A 88 -13.94 16.74 -21.27
C ASP A 88 -15.46 16.51 -21.35
N PRO A 89 -16.22 17.58 -21.65
CA PRO A 89 -17.21 17.47 -22.73
C PRO A 89 -17.21 18.61 -23.77
N GLN A 90 -16.31 19.61 -23.73
CA GLN A 90 -16.41 20.81 -24.59
C GLN A 90 -15.09 21.48 -25.04
N LEU A 91 -13.96 20.76 -25.13
CA LEU A 91 -12.74 21.37 -25.70
C LEU A 91 -12.85 21.51 -27.23
N ILE A 92 -13.41 22.65 -27.66
CA ILE A 92 -13.35 23.21 -29.01
C ILE A 92 -11.86 23.44 -29.33
N PRO A 93 -11.35 23.06 -30.52
CA PRO A 93 -9.93 23.18 -30.83
C PRO A 93 -9.52 24.67 -30.85
N ALA A 94 -8.48 25.01 -30.09
CA ALA A 94 -7.83 26.31 -30.23
C ALA A 94 -7.14 26.35 -31.59
N VAL A 95 -7.73 27.10 -32.52
CA VAL A 95 -7.05 27.53 -33.75
C VAL A 95 -6.09 28.64 -33.32
N GLU A 96 -4.82 28.30 -33.11
CA GLU A 96 -3.72 29.27 -33.15
C GLU A 96 -3.10 29.20 -34.54
N VAL A 97 -3.58 30.04 -35.45
CA VAL A 97 -2.86 30.40 -36.67
C VAL A 97 -2.71 31.91 -36.66
N SER A 98 -1.72 32.36 -35.90
CA SER A 98 -1.18 33.71 -35.96
C SER A 98 0.25 33.59 -36.46
N ASP A 99 0.42 33.58 -37.78
CA ASP A 99 1.69 33.76 -38.46
C ASP A 99 1.43 34.52 -39.76
N ALA A 100 1.84 35.79 -39.76
CA ALA A 100 2.15 36.69 -40.88
C ALA A 100 1.09 37.03 -41.94
#